data_AF-A0A2L2Z1D9-F1
#
_entry.id   AF-A0A2L2Z1D9-F1
#
_cell.length_a   1.000
_cell.length_b   1.000
_cell.length_c   1.000
_cell.angle_alpha   90.00
_cell.angle_beta   90.00
_cell.angle_gamma   90.00
#
_symmetry.space_group_name_H-M   'P 1'
#
loop_
_entity.id
_entity.type
_entity.pdbx_description
1 polymer ?
#
loop_
_entity_poly.entity_id
_entity_poly.type
_entity_poly.pdbx_seq_one_letter_code
_entity_poly.pdbx_strand_id
1 'polypeptide(L)' 'GQKEKDLTLDMAHRIRGELGGFRTILMRSNDEFVDLDDRVARANRYGDAILVSIHFNSGPSGIR' A
#
# COMPACT_ATOMS: atom_id res chain seq x y z
N GLY A 1 14.10 -14.54 4.86
CA GLY A 1 12.93 -14.64 3.96
C GLY A 1 12.41 -13.25 3.64
N GLN A 2 11.76 -13.07 2.50
CA GLN A 2 11.13 -11.79 2.12
C GLN A 2 9.93 -11.51 3.04
N LYS A 3 9.72 -10.26 3.47
CA LYS A 3 8.57 -9.85 4.30
C LYS A 3 7.57 -9.09 3.43
N GLU A 4 6.27 -9.34 3.63
CA GLU A 4 5.19 -8.67 2.90
C GLU A 4 5.32 -7.14 2.96
N LYS A 5 5.65 -6.58 4.14
CA LYS A 5 5.80 -5.12 4.30
C LYS A 5 6.88 -4.51 3.40
N ASP A 6 7.95 -5.25 3.12
CA ASP A 6 9.06 -4.79 2.28
C ASP A 6 8.61 -4.82 0.81
N LEU A 7 7.94 -5.91 0.41
CA LEU A 7 7.42 -6.10 -0.95
C LEU A 7 6.30 -5.10 -1.29
N THR A 8 5.38 -4.84 -0.36
CA THR A 8 4.30 -3.86 -0.55
C THR A 8 4.84 -2.44 -0.68
N LEU A 9 5.92 -2.08 0.04
CA LEU A 9 6.55 -0.76 -0.07
C LEU A 9 7.24 -0.58 -1.43
N ASP A 10 8.01 -1.57 -1.86
CA ASP A 10 8.66 -1.56 -3.17
C ASP A 10 7.63 -1.47 -4.30
N MET A 11 6.55 -2.27 -4.24
CA MET A 11 5.47 -2.22 -5.23
C MET A 11 4.77 -0.85 -5.27
N ALA A 12 4.50 -0.25 -4.11
CA ALA A 12 3.86 1.07 -4.03
C ALA A 12 4.70 2.16 -4.70
N HIS A 13 6.04 2.13 -4.52
CA HIS A 13 6.94 3.08 -5.18
C HIS A 13 6.98 2.89 -6.69
N ARG A 14 6.96 1.65 -7.19
CA ARG A 14 6.91 1.35 -8.62
C ARG A 14 5.61 1.83 -9.25
N ILE A 15 4.47 1.49 -8.65
CA ILE A 15 3.15 1.93 -9.13
C ILE A 15 3.07 3.46 -9.17
N ARG A 16 3.61 4.17 -8.17
CA ARG A 16 3.70 5.63 -8.20
C ARG A 16 4.49 6.15 -9.40
N GLY A 17 5.59 5.49 -9.77
CA GLY A 17 6.38 5.83 -10.96
C GLY A 17 5.58 5.69 -12.26
N GLU A 18 4.83 4.60 -12.39
CA GLU A 18 3.97 4.33 -13.55
C GLU A 18 2.77 5.28 -13.64
N LEU A 19 2.25 5.73 -12.50
CA LEU A 19 1.13 6.68 -12.40
C LEU A 19 1.56 8.14 -12.50
N GLY A 20 2.71 8.46 -13.10
CA GLY A 20 3.27 9.82 -13.15
C GLY A 20 2.34 10.89 -13.77
N GLY A 21 1.33 10.50 -14.55
CA GLY A 21 0.28 11.40 -15.06
C GLY A 21 -0.82 11.76 -14.06
N PHE A 22 -0.82 11.14 -12.88
CA PHE A 22 -1.81 11.35 -11.82
C PHE A 22 -1.15 11.85 -10.54
N ARG A 23 -1.90 12.61 -9.73
CA ARG A 23 -1.47 12.96 -8.37
C ARG A 23 -1.53 11.70 -7.49
N THR A 24 -0.39 11.07 -7.29
CA THR A 24 -0.26 9.89 -6.43
C THR A 24 0.26 10.27 -5.04
N ILE A 25 -0.45 9.84 -4.00
CA ILE A 25 -0.09 10.04 -2.59
C ILE A 25 0.14 8.67 -1.95
N LEU A 26 1.31 8.47 -1.36
CA LEU A 26 1.62 7.22 -0.66
C LEU A 26 1.10 7.29 0.78
N MET A 27 0.49 6.21 1.25
CA MET A 27 0.04 6.10 2.64
C MET A 27 1.21 6.09 3.64
N ARG A 28 2.33 5.48 3.21
CA ARG A 28 3.66 5.51 3.85
C ARG A 28 4.73 5.51 2.75
N SER A 29 5.83 6.23 2.96
CA SER A 29 6.97 6.25 2.03
C SER A 29 8.18 5.46 2.53
N ASN A 30 8.15 5.00 3.78
CA ASN A 30 9.19 4.22 4.44
C ASN A 30 8.56 3.06 5.26
N ASP A 31 9.39 2.35 6.02
CA ASP A 31 8.98 1.27 6.92
C ASP A 31 8.41 1.81 8.23
N GLU A 32 7.29 2.51 8.13
CA GLU A 32 6.50 2.97 9.27
C GLU A 32 5.17 2.21 9.35
N PHE A 33 4.72 2.00 10.59
CA PHE A 33 3.39 1.45 10.84
C PHE A 33 2.35 2.57 10.71
N VAL A 34 1.30 2.31 9.94
CA VAL A 34 0.12 3.18 9.83
C VAL A 34 -1.10 2.38 10.25
N ASP A 35 -1.79 2.86 11.27
CA ASP A 35 -2.97 2.20 11.82
C ASP A 35 -4.11 2.14 10.81
N LEU A 36 -5.04 1.18 10.96
CA LEU A 36 -6.09 0.98 9.96
C LEU A 36 -7.03 2.20 9.87
N ASP A 37 -7.42 2.75 11.01
CA ASP A 37 -8.26 3.96 11.07
C ASP A 37 -7.54 5.18 10.48
N ASP A 38 -6.24 5.29 10.73
CA ASP A 38 -5.40 6.36 10.17
C ASP A 38 -5.33 6.30 8.65
N ARG A 39 -5.35 5.10 8.04
CA ARG A 39 -5.34 4.96 6.57
C ARG A 39 -6.59 5.57 5.96
N VAL A 40 -7.76 5.27 6.54
CA VAL A 40 -9.04 5.79 6.07
C VAL A 40 -9.14 7.29 6.34
N ALA A 41 -8.77 7.74 7.54
CA ALA A 41 -8.79 9.15 7.91
C ALA A 41 -7.86 10.01 7.04
N ARG A 42 -6.69 9.49 6.65
CA ARG A 42 -5.78 10.15 5.70
C ARG A 42 -6.39 10.21 4.30
N ALA A 43 -6.93 9.10 3.79
CA ALA A 43 -7.53 9.04 2.46
C ALA A 43 -8.71 10.02 2.31
N ASN A 44 -9.58 10.12 3.32
CA ASN A 44 -10.74 11.00 3.30
C ASN A 44 -10.42 12.50 3.27
N ARG A 45 -9.17 12.91 3.48
CA ARG A 45 -8.73 14.31 3.33
C ARG A 45 -8.62 14.75 1.86
N TYR A 46 -8.70 13.80 0.94
CA TYR A 46 -8.59 14.04 -0.50
C TYR A 46 -9.93 13.73 -1.17
N GLY A 47 -10.57 14.77 -1.73
CA GLY A 47 -11.73 14.61 -2.59
C GLY A 47 -11.34 14.02 -3.96
N ASP A 48 -12.30 13.39 -4.64
CA ASP A 48 -12.15 12.82 -5.99
C ASP A 48 -10.93 11.89 -6.14
N ALA A 49 -10.70 11.05 -5.13
CA ALA A 49 -9.56 10.15 -5.04
C ALA A 49 -9.99 8.68 -4.94
N ILE A 50 -9.11 7.79 -5.37
CA ILE A 50 -9.25 6.34 -5.20
C ILE A 50 -8.20 5.87 -4.18
N LEU A 51 -8.64 5.13 -3.16
CA LEU A 51 -7.74 4.45 -2.23
C LEU A 51 -7.46 3.02 -2.71
N VAL A 52 -6.19 2.71 -2.96
CA VAL A 52 -5.73 1.36 -3.32
C VAL A 52 -4.85 0.81 -2.20
N SER A 53 -5.26 -0.30 -1.57
CA SER A 53 -4.45 -1.01 -0.59
C SER A 53 -3.72 -2.18 -1.25
N ILE A 54 -2.42 -2.33 -0.99
CA ILE A 54 -1.56 -3.36 -1.62
C ILE A 54 -1.13 -4.35 -0.55
N HIS A 55 -1.38 -5.64 -0.81
CA HIS A 55 -1.08 -6.76 0.09
C HIS A 55 -0.58 -7.97 -0.69
N PHE A 56 0.24 -8.81 -0.06
CA PHE A 56 0.63 -10.11 -0.61
C PHE A 56 -0.06 -11.21 0.19
N ASN A 57 -0.85 -12.03 -0.49
CA ASN A 57 -1.62 -13.06 0.17
C ASN A 57 -0.71 -14.12 0.81
N SER A 58 -1.16 -14.73 1.90
CA SER A 58 -0.47 -15.83 2.56
C SER A 58 -1.47 -16.90 3.01
N GLY A 59 -1.03 -18.15 3.01
CA GLY A 59 -1.86 -19.28 3.42
C GLY A 59 -0.98 -20.48 3.76
N PRO A 60 -1.55 -21.48 4.46
CA PRO A 60 -0.82 -22.71 4.75
C PRO A 60 -0.41 -23.40 3.44
N SER A 61 0.80 -23.96 3.42
CA SER A 61 1.32 -24.74 2.31
C SER A 61 0.57 -26.07 2.19
N GLY A 62 -0.66 -26.04 1.66
CA GLY A 62 -1.48 -27.21 1.35
C GLY A 62 -1.96 -28.00 2.57
N ILE A 63 -3.27 -28.02 2.82
CA ILE A 63 -3.87 -29.23 3.38
C ILE A 63 -3.72 -30.28 2.28
N ARG A 64 -2.92 -31.32 2.54
CA ARG A 64 -2.84 -32.52 1.72
C ARG A 64 -3.57 -33.64 2.42
#